data_AF-A0A3D2B4G1-F1
#
_entry.id   AF-A0A3D2B4G1-F1
#
_cell.length_a   1.000
_cell.length_b   1.000
_cell.length_c   1.000
_cell.angle_alpha   90.00
_cell.angle_beta   90.00
_cell.angle_gamma   90.00
#
_symmetry.space_group_name_H-M   'P 1'
#
loop_
_entity.id
_entity.type
_entity.pdbx_description
1 polymer ?
#
loop_
_entity_poly.entity_id
_entity_poly.type
_entity_poly.pdbx_seq_one_letter_code
_entity_poly.pdbx_strand_id
1 'polypeptide(L)'
;MTTKKSRTPGRPRRFDPEQAIETAQHLFHSQGYDAVSVADLTKAFGINPPSFYAAFGSKLGLYTRVLERYSHTGAIPFTELIGHDRPVVQCLMDVMQEAVKRYVIG
;
A
#
# COMPACT_ATOMS: atom_id res chain seq x y z
N MET A 1 -42.24 -18.45 27.69
CA MET A 1 -41.57 -17.55 26.72
C MET A 1 -40.69 -16.59 27.49
N THR A 2 -39.37 -16.66 27.32
CA THR A 2 -38.39 -15.74 27.93
C THR A 2 -37.64 -15.02 26.81
N THR A 3 -37.73 -13.69 26.75
CA THR A 3 -37.14 -12.87 25.69
C THR A 3 -35.62 -12.75 25.86
N LYS A 4 -34.87 -13.09 24.80
CA LYS A 4 -33.40 -13.05 24.74
C LYS A 4 -32.94 -11.66 24.29
N LYS A 5 -32.22 -10.96 25.17
CA LYS A 5 -31.58 -9.65 24.93
C LYS A 5 -30.46 -9.81 23.88
N SER A 6 -30.67 -9.34 22.65
CA SER A 6 -29.65 -9.32 21.60
C SER A 6 -28.57 -8.28 21.92
N ARG A 7 -27.32 -8.72 22.05
CA ARG A 7 -26.14 -7.84 22.10
C ARG A 7 -25.96 -7.20 20.74
N THR A 8 -26.10 -5.88 20.64
CA THR A 8 -25.80 -5.11 19.44
C THR A 8 -24.34 -5.37 19.03
N PRO A 9 -24.06 -5.94 17.84
CA PRO A 9 -22.71 -5.98 17.30
C PRO A 9 -22.25 -4.54 17.09
N GLY A 10 -21.06 -4.19 17.59
CA GLY A 10 -20.46 -2.87 17.34
C GLY A 10 -20.47 -2.55 15.84
N ARG A 11 -20.66 -1.26 15.51
CA ARG A 11 -20.69 -0.74 14.13
C ARG A 11 -19.58 -1.41 13.29
N PRO A 12 -19.89 -2.08 12.17
CA PRO A 12 -18.87 -2.70 11.35
C PRO A 12 -17.79 -1.67 10.99
N ARG A 13 -16.51 -2.03 11.16
CA ARG A 13 -15.38 -1.22 10.66
C ARG A 13 -15.67 -0.92 9.20
N ARG A 14 -15.89 0.37 8.87
CA ARG A 14 -16.13 0.78 7.50
C ARG A 14 -14.86 0.52 6.69
N PHE A 15 -15.01 0.06 5.46
CA PHE A 15 -13.92 -0.06 4.52
C PHE A 15 -13.25 1.30 4.32
N ASP A 16 -11.93 1.34 4.45
CA ASP A 16 -11.10 2.51 4.21
C ASP A 16 -10.23 2.25 2.97
N PRO A 17 -10.51 2.93 1.84
CA PRO A 17 -9.74 2.78 0.61
C PRO A 17 -8.26 3.09 0.77
N GLU A 18 -7.87 4.04 1.63
CA GLU A 18 -6.48 4.45 1.79
C GLU A 18 -5.67 3.38 2.52
N GLN A 19 -6.25 2.81 3.59
CA GLN A 19 -5.65 1.67 4.29
C GLN A 19 -5.57 0.42 3.40
N ALA A 20 -6.53 0.25 2.49
CA ALA A 20 -6.49 -0.82 1.49
C ALA A 20 -5.38 -0.60 0.44
N ILE A 21 -5.11 0.63 0.02
CA ILE A 21 -3.98 0.96 -0.86
C ILE A 21 -2.65 0.63 -0.19
N GLU A 22 -2.48 1.00 1.08
CA GLU A 22 -1.28 0.63 1.85
C GLU A 22 -1.10 -0.90 1.95
N THR A 23 -2.18 -1.62 2.30
CA THR A 23 -2.15 -3.09 2.36
C THR A 23 -1.80 -3.70 1.00
N ALA A 24 -2.37 -3.17 -0.09
CA ALA A 24 -2.08 -3.60 -1.45
C ALA A 24 -0.61 -3.35 -1.82
N GLN A 25 -0.05 -2.20 -1.42
CA GLN A 25 1.36 -1.88 -1.65
C GLN A 25 2.28 -2.93 -1.04
N HIS A 26 2.02 -3.38 0.20
CA HIS A 26 2.81 -4.43 0.83
C HIS A 26 2.67 -5.79 0.11
N LEU A 27 1.46 -6.16 -0.31
CA LEU A 27 1.23 -7.39 -1.07
C LEU A 27 1.96 -7.38 -2.41
N PHE A 28 1.85 -6.28 -3.17
CA PHE A 28 2.53 -6.15 -4.46
C PHE A 28 4.05 -6.11 -4.33
N HIS A 29 4.60 -5.47 -3.28
CA HIS A 29 6.05 -5.50 -3.04
C HIS A 29 6.57 -6.89 -2.69
N SER A 30 5.83 -7.65 -1.86
CA SER A 30 6.27 -8.95 -1.37
C SER A 30 6.14 -10.07 -2.40
N GLN A 31 5.13 -10.01 -3.26
CA GLN A 31 4.77 -11.12 -4.17
C GLN A 31 4.84 -10.74 -5.65
N GLY A 32 4.93 -9.45 -5.98
CA GLY A 32 4.84 -8.95 -7.34
C GLY A 32 3.39 -8.73 -7.80
N TYR A 33 3.22 -7.87 -8.80
CA TYR A 33 1.89 -7.51 -9.32
C TYR A 33 1.14 -8.73 -9.84
N ASP A 34 1.74 -9.56 -10.71
CA ASP A 34 1.04 -10.66 -11.38
C ASP A 34 0.59 -11.77 -10.43
N ALA A 35 1.36 -12.06 -9.38
CA ALA A 35 1.06 -13.13 -8.43
C ALA A 35 -0.13 -12.81 -7.50
N VAL A 36 -0.42 -11.53 -7.23
CA VAL A 36 -1.50 -11.13 -6.31
C VAL A 36 -2.83 -11.04 -7.06
N SER A 37 -3.80 -11.90 -6.76
CA SER A 37 -5.11 -11.87 -7.41
C SER A 37 -6.07 -10.85 -6.78
N VAL A 38 -7.18 -10.51 -7.47
CA VAL A 38 -8.27 -9.71 -6.86
C VAL A 38 -8.90 -10.44 -5.67
N ALA A 39 -8.90 -11.78 -5.67
CA ALA A 39 -9.41 -12.57 -4.55
C ALA A 39 -8.50 -12.47 -3.31
N ASP A 40 -7.17 -12.40 -3.50
CA ASP A 40 -6.22 -12.19 -2.40
C ASP A 40 -6.39 -10.79 -1.80
N LEU A 41 -6.56 -9.78 -2.66
CA LEU A 41 -6.80 -8.39 -2.25
C LEU A 41 -8.10 -8.24 -1.47
N THR A 42 -9.22 -8.77 -1.97
CA THR A 42 -10.51 -8.68 -1.28
C THR A 42 -10.48 -9.41 0.06
N LYS A 43 -9.80 -10.56 0.13
CA LYS A 43 -9.55 -11.29 1.38
C LYS A 43 -8.73 -10.46 2.36
N ALA A 44 -7.65 -9.82 1.91
CA ALA A 44 -6.81 -8.97 2.74
C ALA A 44 -7.56 -7.73 3.28
N PHE A 45 -8.44 -7.14 2.46
CA PHE A 45 -9.23 -5.97 2.85
C PHE A 45 -10.45 -6.31 3.72
N GLY A 46 -10.85 -7.59 3.76
CA GLY A 46 -12.09 -8.02 4.41
C GLY A 46 -13.36 -7.52 3.70
N ILE A 47 -13.30 -7.39 2.37
CA ILE A 47 -14.45 -6.95 1.54
C ILE A 47 -14.82 -8.02 0.51
N ASN A 48 -15.97 -7.83 -0.16
CA ASN A 48 -16.36 -8.66 -1.29
C ASN A 48 -15.84 -8.08 -2.63
N PRO A 49 -15.80 -8.88 -3.71
CA PRO A 49 -15.34 -8.40 -5.02
C PRO A 49 -16.14 -7.22 -5.58
N PRO A 50 -17.48 -7.13 -5.47
CA PRO A 50 -18.22 -5.94 -5.90
C PRO A 50 -17.74 -4.64 -5.25
N SER A 51 -17.49 -4.64 -3.94
CA SER A 51 -16.96 -3.47 -3.23
C SER A 51 -15.56 -3.08 -3.72
N PHE A 52 -14.72 -4.07 -4.05
CA PHE A 52 -13.41 -3.81 -4.64
C PHE A 52 -13.52 -3.07 -5.98
N TYR A 53 -14.33 -3.58 -6.90
CA TYR A 53 -14.50 -2.96 -8.22
C TYR A 53 -15.17 -1.59 -8.11
N ALA A 54 -16.10 -1.39 -7.17
CA ALA A 54 -16.68 -0.08 -6.91
C ALA A 54 -15.65 0.94 -6.40
N ALA A 55 -14.67 0.52 -5.58
CA ALA A 55 -13.67 1.42 -5.01
C ALA A 55 -12.50 1.72 -5.97
N PHE A 56 -12.07 0.73 -6.76
CA PHE A 56 -10.82 0.77 -7.52
C PHE A 56 -10.99 0.59 -9.03
N GLY A 57 -12.17 0.16 -9.50
CA GLY A 57 -12.46 -0.14 -10.90
C GLY A 57 -11.79 -1.41 -11.42
N SER A 58 -10.51 -1.62 -11.12
CA SER A 58 -9.75 -2.81 -11.53
C SER A 58 -8.52 -3.01 -10.63
N LYS A 59 -7.87 -4.19 -10.75
CA LYS A 59 -6.55 -4.44 -10.13
C LYS A 59 -5.50 -3.44 -10.62
N LEU A 60 -5.51 -3.11 -11.91
CA LEU A 60 -4.63 -2.10 -12.47
C LEU A 60 -4.93 -0.71 -11.88
N GLY A 61 -6.21 -0.35 -11.73
CA GLY A 61 -6.61 0.90 -11.10
C GLY A 61 -6.14 1.04 -9.66
N LEU A 62 -6.23 -0.02 -8.86
CA LEU A 62 -5.62 -0.08 -7.53
C LEU A 62 -4.09 0.06 -7.61
N TYR A 63 -3.44 -0.67 -8.51
CA TYR A 63 -1.99 -0.65 -8.64
C TYR A 63 -1.46 0.73 -9.05
N THR A 64 -2.14 1.44 -9.93
CA THR A 64 -1.80 2.83 -10.27
C THR A 64 -1.81 3.73 -9.03
N ARG A 65 -2.83 3.61 -8.16
CA ARG A 65 -2.88 4.37 -6.90
C ARG A 65 -1.77 3.97 -5.92
N VAL A 66 -1.42 2.68 -5.89
CA VAL A 66 -0.27 2.20 -5.11
C VAL A 66 1.04 2.84 -5.61
N LEU A 67 1.25 2.90 -6.93
CA LEU A 67 2.44 3.52 -7.51
C LEU A 67 2.49 5.03 -7.25
N GLU A 68 1.34 5.70 -7.34
CA GLU A 68 1.21 7.13 -6.99
C GLU A 68 1.58 7.36 -5.53
N ARG A 69 0.98 6.61 -4.59
CA ARG A 69 1.36 6.66 -3.16
C ARG A 69 2.85 6.39 -2.97
N TYR A 70 3.40 5.37 -3.62
CA TYR A 70 4.80 5.01 -3.49
C TYR A 70 5.73 6.13 -3.96
N SER A 71 5.39 6.83 -5.05
CA SER A 71 6.18 7.97 -5.55
C SER A 71 6.27 9.13 -4.54
N HIS A 72 5.22 9.32 -3.74
CA HIS A 72 5.17 10.38 -2.72
C HIS A 72 5.72 9.98 -1.35
N THR A 73 5.67 8.69 -1.00
CA THR A 73 5.94 8.22 0.39
C THR A 73 7.12 7.27 0.51
N GLY A 74 7.42 6.48 -0.54
CA GLY A 74 8.36 5.36 -0.47
C GLY A 74 9.56 5.44 -1.42
N ALA A 75 9.49 6.23 -2.49
CA ALA A 75 10.57 6.32 -3.48
C ALA A 75 11.77 7.12 -2.97
N ILE A 76 13.00 6.66 -3.26
CA ILE A 76 14.21 7.45 -2.98
C ILE A 76 14.14 8.77 -3.76
N PRO A 77 14.32 9.94 -3.09
CA PRO A 77 14.27 11.24 -3.75
C PRO A 77 15.59 11.53 -4.47
N PHE A 78 15.85 10.79 -5.56
CA PHE A 78 17.10 10.89 -6.31
C PHE A 78 17.43 12.31 -6.78
N THR A 79 16.41 13.10 -7.15
CA THR A 79 16.57 14.50 -7.56
C THR A 79 17.11 15.41 -6.45
N GLU A 80 16.86 15.07 -5.18
CA GLU A 80 17.36 15.81 -4.03
C GLU A 80 18.74 15.32 -3.59
N LEU A 81 18.98 14.01 -3.69
CA LEU A 81 20.22 13.38 -3.22
C LEU A 81 21.37 13.48 -4.24
N ILE A 82 21.06 13.55 -5.54
CA ILE A 82 22.07 13.65 -6.60
C ILE A 82 22.21 15.11 -7.02
N GLY A 83 23.18 15.81 -6.41
CA GLY A 83 23.58 17.15 -6.80
C GLY A 83 24.81 17.16 -7.73
N HIS A 84 24.83 18.07 -8.71
CA HIS A 84 25.95 18.23 -9.64
C HIS A 84 27.23 18.79 -8.98
N ASP A 85 27.10 19.53 -7.87
CA ASP A 85 28.22 20.19 -7.18
C ASP A 85 28.79 19.37 -6.01
N ARG A 86 28.53 18.07 -5.97
CA ARG A 86 28.96 17.17 -4.89
C ARG A 86 29.72 15.97 -5.45
N PRO A 87 30.71 15.43 -4.73
CA PRO A 87 31.40 14.20 -5.15
C PRO A 87 30.40 13.05 -5.33
N VAL A 88 30.47 12.35 -6.48
CA VAL A 88 29.55 11.25 -6.82
C VAL A 88 29.46 10.18 -5.73
N VAL A 89 30.58 9.87 -5.09
CA VAL A 89 30.65 8.89 -4.00
C VAL A 89 29.76 9.31 -2.83
N GLN A 90 29.71 10.60 -2.50
CA GLN A 90 28.84 11.08 -1.42
C GLN A 90 27.36 10.97 -1.80
N CYS A 91 26.99 11.33 -3.04
CA CYS A 91 25.61 11.19 -3.51
C CYS A 91 25.16 9.72 -3.48
N LEU A 92 26.04 8.79 -3.90
CA LEU A 92 25.76 7.35 -3.84
C LEU A 92 25.61 6.84 -2.41
N MET A 93 26.47 7.29 -1.48
CA MET A 93 26.34 6.93 -0.06
C MET A 93 25.01 7.39 0.52
N ASP A 94 24.59 8.63 0.25
CA ASP A 94 23.33 9.17 0.76
C ASP A 94 22.12 8.39 0.19
N VAL A 95 22.15 8.05 -1.10
CA VAL A 95 21.14 7.19 -1.74
C VAL A 95 21.07 5.82 -1.07
N MET A 96 22.22 5.17 -0.81
CA MET A 96 22.25 3.86 -0.15
C MET A 96 21.73 3.95 1.29
N GLN A 97 22.09 5.00 2.03
CA GLN A 97 21.58 5.23 3.38
C GLN A 97 20.06 5.44 3.37
N GLU A 98 19.54 6.18 2.40
CA GLU A 98 18.10 6.40 2.27
C GLU A 98 17.36 5.11 1.88
N ALA A 99 17.96 4.30 1.01
CA ALA A 99 17.44 2.97 0.65
C ALA A 99 17.32 2.07 1.89
N VAL A 100 18.35 2.04 2.75
CA VAL A 100 18.33 1.26 3.99
C VAL A 100 17.19 1.71 4.89
N LYS A 101 17.01 3.03 5.11
CA LYS A 101 15.93 3.56 5.95
C LYS A 101 14.55 3.17 5.41
N ARG A 102 14.33 3.27 4.10
CA ARG A 102 13.00 3.08 3.49
C ARG A 102 12.62 1.63 3.24
N TYR A 103 13.59 0.75 2.98
CA TYR A 103 13.32 -0.62 2.56
C TYR A 103 13.69 -1.69 3.59
N VAL A 104 14.51 -1.35 4.59
CA VAL A 104 14.95 -2.32 5.62
C VAL A 104 14.30 -2.04 6.97
N ILE A 105 13.94 -0.79 7.27
CA ILE A 105 13.41 -0.36 8.57
C ILE A 105 11.91 0.02 8.50
N GLY A 106 11.31 -0.01 7.31
CA GLY A 106 9.90 0.34 7.05
C GLY A 106 8.95 -0.85 6.96
#